data_AF-A0A545AY50-F1
#
_entry.id   AF-A0A545AY50-F1
#
_cell.length_a   1.000
_cell.length_b   1.000
_cell.length_c   1.000
_cell.angle_alpha   90.00
_cell.angle_beta   90.00
_cell.angle_gamma   90.00
#
_symmetry.space_group_name_H-M   'P 1'
#
loop_
_entity.id
_entity.type
_entity.pdbx_description
1 polymer ?
#
loop_
_entity_poly.entity_id
_entity_poly.type
_entity_poly.pdbx_seq_one_letter_code
_entity_poly.pdbx_strand_id
1 'polypeptide(L)'
;MNEQNGRQAEVDTAVHRAAETHPHLRATLDALRGHLGRAHAHSDAVDDGAWADYRDRLDRGLASLDKEEARASEAGDPAAPDTLFATATQLEIDGWRLHFETRQERLDTGLPSETDRLRALAAAEDQVDAYRRGERSREDVESALAALRV
;
A
#
# COMPACT_ATOMS: atom_id res chain seq x y z
N MET A 1 3.91 -16.62 -20.24
CA MET A 1 4.11 -16.18 -18.85
C MET A 1 4.01 -14.67 -18.90
N ASN A 2 2.84 -14.12 -18.56
CA ASN A 2 2.50 -12.71 -18.82
C ASN A 2 3.30 -11.78 -17.90
N GLU A 3 3.64 -10.57 -18.36
CA GLU A 3 4.37 -9.56 -17.59
C GLU A 3 3.72 -9.24 -16.23
N GLN A 4 2.38 -9.33 -16.15
CA GLN A 4 1.61 -9.26 -14.90
C GLN A 4 2.10 -10.28 -13.85
N ASN A 5 2.35 -11.53 -14.24
CA ASN A 5 2.83 -12.57 -13.32
C ASN A 5 4.27 -12.30 -12.85
N GLY A 6 5.09 -11.66 -13.69
CA GLY A 6 6.44 -11.25 -13.31
C GLY A 6 6.42 -10.13 -12.28
N ARG A 7 5.66 -9.07 -12.57
CA ARG A 7 5.47 -7.89 -11.70
C ARG A 7 4.88 -8.27 -10.34
N GLN A 8 3.84 -9.10 -10.31
CA GLN A 8 3.28 -9.58 -9.05
C GLN A 8 4.30 -10.42 -8.25
N ALA A 9 5.08 -11.28 -8.92
CA ALA A 9 6.11 -12.07 -8.25
C ALA A 9 7.23 -11.22 -7.65
N GLU A 10 7.58 -10.08 -8.26
CA GLU A 10 8.55 -9.12 -7.72
C GLU A 10 8.05 -8.52 -6.40
N VAL A 11 6.82 -8.03 -6.37
CA VAL A 11 6.18 -7.47 -5.16
C VAL A 11 6.07 -8.54 -4.08
N ASP A 12 5.59 -9.73 -4.43
CA ASP A 12 5.49 -10.85 -3.49
C ASP A 12 6.84 -11.20 -2.88
N THR A 13 7.92 -11.19 -3.68
CA THR A 13 9.27 -11.46 -3.21
C THR A 13 9.77 -10.37 -2.26
N ALA A 14 9.56 -9.10 -2.59
CA ALA A 14 9.97 -7.98 -1.76
C ALA A 14 9.27 -8.01 -0.39
N VAL A 15 7.96 -8.18 -0.39
CA VAL A 15 7.16 -8.24 0.86
C VAL A 15 7.47 -9.51 1.65
N HIS A 16 7.70 -10.65 0.98
CA HIS A 16 8.10 -11.89 1.65
C HIS A 16 9.44 -11.75 2.38
N ARG A 17 10.45 -11.18 1.71
CA ARG A 17 11.76 -10.90 2.33
C ARG A 17 11.61 -10.00 3.56
N ALA A 18 10.78 -8.96 3.47
CA ALA A 18 10.51 -8.09 4.63
C ALA A 18 9.87 -8.87 5.80
N ALA A 19 8.97 -9.82 5.50
CA ALA A 19 8.32 -10.64 6.52
C ALA A 19 9.25 -11.69 7.14
N GLU A 20 10.24 -12.18 6.41
CA GLU A 20 11.32 -13.03 6.95
C GLU A 20 12.24 -12.24 7.89
N THR A 21 12.51 -10.98 7.57
CA THR A 21 13.35 -10.09 8.37
C THR A 21 12.64 -9.67 9.68
N HIS A 22 11.31 -9.52 9.63
CA HIS A 22 10.50 -9.04 10.77
C HIS A 22 9.38 -10.04 11.14
N PRO A 23 9.70 -11.14 11.86
CA PRO A 23 8.71 -12.17 12.19
C PRO A 23 7.47 -11.67 12.93
N HIS A 24 7.60 -10.61 13.72
CA HIS A 24 6.51 -10.00 14.48
C HIS A 24 5.59 -9.12 13.62
N LEU A 25 6.05 -8.61 12.47
CA LEU A 25 5.22 -7.90 11.48
C LEU A 25 4.65 -8.82 10.40
N ARG A 26 4.98 -10.11 10.45
CA ARG A 26 4.60 -11.07 9.43
C ARG A 26 3.11 -11.04 9.10
N ALA A 27 2.24 -10.96 10.10
CA ALA A 27 0.79 -10.88 9.88
C ALA A 27 0.38 -9.62 9.09
N THR A 28 0.98 -8.47 9.43
CA THR A 28 0.75 -7.19 8.74
C THR A 28 1.27 -7.24 7.30
N LEU A 29 2.47 -7.78 7.09
CA LEU A 29 3.08 -7.89 5.76
C LEU A 29 2.38 -8.93 4.88
N ASP A 30 1.90 -10.04 5.45
CA ASP A 30 1.08 -11.02 4.74
C ASP A 30 -0.27 -10.42 4.33
N ALA A 31 -0.89 -9.60 5.19
CA ALA A 31 -2.10 -8.86 4.85
C ALA A 31 -1.83 -7.85 3.71
N LEU A 32 -0.76 -7.06 3.82
CA LEU A 32 -0.33 -6.13 2.78
C LEU A 32 -0.11 -6.85 1.44
N ARG A 33 0.59 -8.00 1.45
CA ARG A 33 0.78 -8.82 0.25
C ARG A 33 -0.55 -9.24 -0.37
N GLY A 34 -1.50 -9.70 0.43
CA GLY A 34 -2.84 -10.05 -0.04
C GLY A 34 -3.61 -8.87 -0.62
N HIS A 35 -3.39 -7.66 -0.11
CA HIS A 35 -4.04 -6.44 -0.58
C HIS A 35 -3.41 -5.96 -1.90
N LEU A 36 -2.09 -5.92 -1.97
CA LEU A 36 -1.35 -5.59 -3.19
C LEU A 36 -1.64 -6.58 -4.32
N GLY A 37 -1.75 -7.87 -4.01
CA GLY A 37 -2.18 -8.86 -5.00
C GLY A 37 -3.57 -8.57 -5.60
N ARG A 38 -4.51 -8.02 -4.81
CA ARG A 38 -5.82 -7.58 -5.33
C ARG A 38 -5.72 -6.30 -6.15
N ALA A 39 -4.93 -5.33 -5.70
CA ALA A 39 -4.69 -4.10 -6.45
C ALA A 39 -4.07 -4.39 -7.83
N HIS A 40 -3.13 -5.34 -7.90
CA HIS A 40 -2.45 -5.68 -9.15
C HIS A 40 -3.19 -6.69 -10.03
N ALA A 41 -4.21 -7.39 -9.52
CA ALA A 41 -4.99 -8.38 -10.28
C ALA A 41 -5.61 -7.81 -11.56
N HIS A 42 -5.71 -6.48 -11.68
CA HIS A 42 -6.32 -5.78 -12.81
C HIS A 42 -5.36 -4.77 -13.48
N SER A 43 -4.05 -4.90 -13.26
CA SER A 43 -3.02 -3.92 -13.62
C SER A 43 -2.24 -4.24 -14.92
N ASP A 44 -2.85 -4.98 -15.84
CA ASP A 44 -2.22 -5.49 -17.08
C ASP A 44 -1.69 -4.41 -18.05
N ALA A 45 -2.01 -3.14 -17.80
CA ALA A 45 -1.69 -2.03 -18.68
C ALA A 45 -0.76 -0.99 -18.05
N VAL A 46 -0.20 -1.27 -16.86
CA VAL A 46 0.79 -0.39 -16.25
C VAL A 46 2.00 -0.30 -17.18
N ASP A 47 2.44 0.90 -17.54
CA ASP A 47 3.67 1.06 -18.29
C ASP A 47 4.90 0.76 -17.40
N ASP A 48 6.04 0.48 -18.01
CA ASP A 48 7.26 0.12 -17.26
C ASP A 48 7.76 1.26 -16.35
N GLY A 49 7.52 2.53 -16.71
CA GLY A 49 7.92 3.69 -15.92
C GLY A 49 7.09 3.81 -14.64
N ALA A 50 5.76 3.79 -14.76
CA ALA A 50 4.87 3.82 -13.60
C ALA A 50 5.09 2.62 -12.67
N TRP A 51 5.36 1.43 -13.24
CA TRP A 51 5.71 0.25 -12.46
C TRP A 51 7.03 0.43 -11.69
N ALA A 52 8.07 0.95 -12.35
CA ALA A 52 9.36 1.21 -11.72
C ALA A 52 9.25 2.24 -10.59
N ASP A 53 8.52 3.33 -10.81
CA ASP A 53 8.29 4.36 -9.80
C ASP A 53 7.53 3.81 -8.58
N TYR A 54 6.52 2.95 -8.81
CA TYR A 54 5.83 2.24 -7.74
C TYR A 54 6.77 1.31 -6.98
N ARG A 55 7.60 0.53 -7.68
CA ARG A 55 8.60 -0.35 -7.04
C ARG A 55 9.57 0.43 -6.16
N ASP A 56 10.07 1.56 -6.63
CA ASP A 56 10.96 2.42 -5.84
C ASP A 56 10.27 3.00 -4.61
N ARG A 57 8.95 3.26 -4.67
CA ARG A 57 8.16 3.64 -3.48
C ARG A 57 7.99 2.46 -2.52
N LEU A 58 7.66 1.27 -3.04
CA LEU A 58 7.52 0.04 -2.24
C LEU A 58 8.82 -0.29 -1.51
N ASP A 59 9.95 -0.32 -2.20
CA ASP A 59 11.27 -0.63 -1.62
C ASP A 59 11.65 0.40 -0.54
N ARG A 60 11.40 1.69 -0.79
CA ARG A 60 11.63 2.75 0.22
C ARG A 60 10.70 2.61 1.43
N GLY A 61 9.43 2.29 1.22
CA GLY A 61 8.48 2.11 2.31
C GLY A 61 8.79 0.89 3.15
N LEU A 62 9.18 -0.24 2.55
CA LEU A 62 9.65 -1.42 3.26
C LEU A 62 10.93 -1.15 4.05
N ALA A 63 11.89 -0.40 3.49
CA ALA A 63 13.09 0.02 4.19
C ALA A 63 12.81 1.02 5.32
N SER A 64 11.74 1.83 5.21
CA SER A 64 11.28 2.66 6.32
C SER A 64 10.67 1.82 7.42
N LEU A 65 9.87 0.82 7.06
CA LEU A 65 9.25 -0.15 7.97
C LEU A 65 10.31 -0.89 8.80
N ASP A 66 11.39 -1.32 8.15
CA ASP A 66 12.59 -1.93 8.78
C ASP A 66 13.25 -0.99 9.81
N LYS A 67 13.44 0.28 9.45
CA LYS A 67 14.04 1.27 10.37
C LYS A 67 13.14 1.58 11.57
N GLU A 68 11.85 1.75 11.34
CA GLU A 68 10.90 2.05 12.42
C GLU A 68 10.74 0.86 13.37
N GLU A 69 10.79 -0.36 12.85
CA GLU A 69 10.83 -1.57 13.67
C GLU A 69 12.09 -1.64 14.54
N ALA A 70 13.27 -1.48 13.93
CA ALA A 70 14.52 -1.53 14.69
C ALA A 70 14.52 -0.49 15.81
N ARG A 71 14.04 0.73 15.51
CA ARG A 71 13.93 1.82 16.47
C ARG A 71 12.94 1.52 17.59
N ALA A 72 11.79 0.93 17.26
CA ALA A 72 10.78 0.50 18.22
C ALA A 72 11.31 -0.56 19.18
N SER A 73 12.03 -1.54 18.65
CA SER A 73 12.65 -2.63 19.38
C SER A 73 13.71 -2.12 20.36
N GLU A 74 14.54 -1.17 19.93
CA GLU A 74 15.59 -0.56 20.75
C GLU A 74 15.04 0.36 21.84
N ALA A 75 14.02 1.17 21.52
CA ALA A 75 13.50 2.21 22.41
C ALA A 75 12.35 1.73 23.31
N GLY A 76 11.73 0.58 23.01
CA GLY A 76 10.47 0.17 23.63
C GLY A 76 9.35 1.18 23.35
N ASP A 77 9.36 1.77 22.15
CA ASP A 77 8.49 2.90 21.81
C ASP A 77 7.01 2.47 21.78
N PRO A 78 6.15 3.01 22.67
CA PRO A 78 4.73 2.69 22.66
C PRO A 78 3.99 3.18 21.41
N ALA A 79 4.53 4.13 20.64
CA ALA A 79 3.94 4.65 19.40
C ALA A 79 4.34 3.84 18.16
N ALA A 80 5.24 2.87 18.30
CA ALA A 80 5.69 2.05 17.18
C ALA A 80 4.58 1.28 16.46
N PRO A 81 3.59 0.65 17.13
CA PRO A 81 2.52 -0.06 16.45
C PRO A 81 1.73 0.84 15.48
N ASP A 82 1.50 2.10 15.88
CA ASP A 82 0.77 3.07 15.07
C ASP A 82 1.60 3.53 13.86
N THR A 83 2.90 3.77 14.05
CA THR A 83 3.82 4.14 12.98
C THR A 83 3.95 3.04 11.93
N LEU A 84 4.07 1.79 12.39
CA LEU A 84 4.13 0.60 11.54
C LEU A 84 2.84 0.41 10.75
N PHE A 85 1.69 0.58 11.41
CA PHE A 85 0.38 0.56 10.76
C PHE A 85 0.27 1.64 9.67
N ALA A 86 0.57 2.90 10.00
CA ALA A 86 0.50 4.01 9.04
C ALA A 86 1.44 3.81 7.83
N THR A 87 2.60 3.19 8.04
CA THR A 87 3.56 2.89 6.97
C THR A 87 3.03 1.77 6.07
N ALA A 88 2.54 0.67 6.65
CA ALA A 88 1.96 -0.43 5.89
C ALA A 88 0.71 0.00 5.10
N THR A 89 -0.12 0.86 5.70
CA THR A 89 -1.30 1.42 5.02
C THR A 89 -0.92 2.28 3.82
N GLN A 90 0.10 3.12 3.94
CA GLN A 90 0.56 3.93 2.81
C GLN A 90 1.01 3.06 1.64
N LEU A 91 1.74 1.98 1.91
CA LEU A 91 2.16 1.03 0.89
C LEU A 91 0.97 0.39 0.16
N GLU A 92 -0.12 0.10 0.89
CA GLU A 92 -1.35 -0.39 0.29
C GLU A 92 -2.01 0.67 -0.62
N ILE A 93 -2.10 1.91 -0.14
CA ILE A 93 -2.65 3.04 -0.91
C ILE A 93 -1.85 3.26 -2.19
N ASP A 94 -0.52 3.20 -2.13
CA ASP A 94 0.36 3.34 -3.30
C ASP A 94 0.10 2.26 -4.35
N GLY A 95 -0.23 1.03 -3.93
CA GLY A 95 -0.66 -0.05 -4.82
C GLY A 95 -2.01 0.23 -5.49
N TRP A 96 -2.99 0.74 -4.74
CA TRP A 96 -4.29 1.14 -5.30
C TRP A 96 -4.19 2.34 -6.24
N ARG A 97 -3.30 3.29 -5.94
CA ARG A 97 -2.99 4.43 -6.80
C ARG A 97 -2.52 3.97 -8.18
N LEU A 98 -1.53 3.06 -8.20
CA LEU A 98 -1.04 2.47 -9.44
C LEU A 98 -2.18 1.79 -10.23
N HIS A 99 -3.06 1.07 -9.53
CA HIS A 99 -4.22 0.43 -10.16
C HIS A 99 -5.18 1.44 -10.81
N PHE A 100 -5.48 2.55 -10.15
CA PHE A 100 -6.44 3.53 -10.67
C PHE A 100 -5.84 4.47 -11.73
N GLU A 101 -4.60 4.93 -11.57
CA GLU A 101 -3.94 5.78 -12.58
C GLU A 101 -3.86 5.04 -13.94
N THR A 102 -3.54 3.76 -13.92
CA THR A 102 -3.46 2.93 -15.15
C THR A 102 -4.81 2.57 -15.74
N ARG A 103 -5.87 2.58 -14.94
CA ARG A 103 -7.25 2.41 -15.42
C ARG A 103 -7.79 3.70 -16.02
N GLN A 104 -7.45 4.85 -15.44
CA GLN A 104 -7.85 6.18 -15.92
C GLN A 104 -7.27 6.47 -17.31
N GLU A 105 -6.00 6.11 -17.56
CA GLU A 105 -5.39 6.26 -18.90
C GLU A 105 -6.07 5.41 -19.98
N ARG A 106 -6.69 4.29 -19.60
CA ARG A 106 -7.44 3.42 -20.54
C ARG A 106 -8.88 3.85 -20.77
N LEU A 107 -9.47 4.52 -19.80
CA LEU A 107 -10.86 4.95 -19.79
C LEU A 107 -10.90 6.47 -19.78
N ASP A 108 -10.47 7.07 -20.89
CA ASP A 108 -10.72 8.49 -21.20
C ASP A 108 -12.21 8.72 -21.56
N THR A 109 -13.10 8.11 -20.77
CA THR A 109 -14.54 8.01 -20.99
C THR A 109 -15.31 8.34 -19.72
N GLY A 110 -14.89 9.32 -18.91
CA GLY A 110 -15.74 10.00 -17.90
C GLY A 110 -16.73 9.15 -17.10
N LEU A 111 -16.36 7.94 -16.65
CA LEU A 111 -17.27 7.06 -15.93
C LEU A 111 -17.33 7.51 -14.45
N PRO A 112 -18.53 7.68 -13.87
CA PRO A 112 -18.71 8.14 -12.48
C PRO A 112 -17.93 7.31 -11.45
N SER A 113 -17.78 6.00 -11.70
CA SER A 113 -17.13 5.05 -10.80
C SER A 113 -15.62 5.24 -10.66
N GLU A 114 -14.96 5.87 -11.61
CA GLU A 114 -13.51 6.13 -11.56
C GLU A 114 -13.20 7.36 -10.72
N THR A 115 -13.95 8.44 -10.93
CA THR A 115 -13.90 9.65 -10.10
C THR A 115 -14.21 9.34 -8.63
N ASP A 116 -15.17 8.46 -8.36
CA ASP A 116 -15.49 8.05 -6.99
C ASP A 116 -14.36 7.23 -6.34
N ARG A 117 -13.63 6.42 -7.12
CA ARG A 117 -12.46 5.66 -6.64
C ARG A 117 -11.27 6.55 -6.36
N LEU A 118 -10.98 7.52 -7.23
CA LEU A 118 -9.94 8.52 -6.97
C LEU A 118 -10.28 9.40 -5.76
N ARG A 119 -11.55 9.74 -5.57
CA ARG A 119 -12.02 10.42 -4.36
C ARG A 119 -11.84 9.54 -3.11
N ALA A 120 -12.15 8.26 -3.21
CA ALA A 120 -11.92 7.32 -2.11
C ALA A 120 -10.43 7.17 -1.79
N LEU A 121 -9.55 7.19 -2.81
CA LEU A 121 -8.10 7.14 -2.63
C LEU A 121 -7.60 8.38 -1.87
N ALA A 122 -7.97 9.57 -2.34
CA ALA A 122 -7.63 10.83 -1.67
C ALA A 122 -8.17 10.87 -0.22
N ALA A 123 -9.39 10.38 0.01
CA ALA A 123 -9.96 10.29 1.35
C ALA A 123 -9.16 9.33 2.26
N ALA A 124 -8.69 8.19 1.72
CA ALA A 124 -7.85 7.25 2.47
C ALA A 124 -6.47 7.85 2.79
N GLU A 125 -5.85 8.56 1.85
CA GLU A 125 -4.61 9.32 2.08
C GLU A 125 -4.80 10.33 3.22
N ASP A 126 -5.86 11.14 3.15
CA ASP A 126 -6.19 12.12 4.19
C ASP A 126 -6.42 11.47 5.56
N GLN A 127 -7.06 10.29 5.62
CA GLN A 127 -7.26 9.56 6.88
C GLN A 127 -5.93 9.08 7.47
N VAL A 128 -5.01 8.55 6.65
CA VAL A 128 -3.70 8.10 7.12
C VAL A 128 -2.87 9.27 7.64
N ASP A 129 -2.88 10.40 6.94
CA ASP A 129 -2.15 11.59 7.38
C ASP A 129 -2.75 12.19 8.66
N ALA A 130 -4.07 12.20 8.81
CA ALA A 130 -4.72 12.60 10.05
C ALA A 130 -4.42 11.63 11.20
N TYR A 131 -4.35 10.32 10.92
CA TYR A 131 -3.95 9.32 11.91
C TYR A 131 -2.51 9.51 12.38
N ARG A 132 -1.57 9.81 11.45
CA ARG A 132 -0.17 10.17 11.80
C ARG A 132 -0.07 11.38 12.71
N ARG A 133 -1.02 12.33 12.63
CA ARG A 133 -1.10 13.51 13.50
C ARG A 133 -1.84 13.25 14.82
N GLY A 134 -2.39 12.05 15.02
CA GLY A 134 -3.21 11.70 16.18
C GLY A 134 -4.63 12.29 16.15
N GLU A 135 -5.09 12.74 14.97
CA GLU A 135 -6.40 13.37 14.77
C GLU A 135 -7.51 12.35 14.42
N ARG A 136 -7.12 11.13 14.04
CA ARG A 136 -8.02 10.05 13.65
C ARG A 136 -7.69 8.75 14.35
N SER A 137 -8.68 7.87 14.43
CA SER A 137 -8.50 6.53 14.96
C SER A 137 -8.05 5.56 13.88
N ARG A 138 -7.46 4.43 14.31
CA ARG A 138 -7.14 3.32 13.41
C ARG A 138 -8.38 2.77 12.69
N GLU A 139 -9.53 2.75 13.37
CA GLU A 139 -10.81 2.31 12.81
C GLU A 139 -11.25 3.20 11.63
N ASP A 140 -11.06 4.52 11.74
CA ASP A 140 -11.37 5.46 10.65
C ASP A 140 -10.54 5.15 9.39
N VAL A 141 -9.25 4.85 9.58
CA VAL A 141 -8.34 4.48 8.49
C VAL A 141 -8.74 3.14 7.87
N GLU A 142 -9.01 2.13 8.69
CA GLU A 142 -9.43 0.81 8.20
C GLU A 142 -10.76 0.85 7.44
N SER A 143 -11.70 1.70 7.88
CA SER A 143 -12.96 1.96 7.19
C SER A 143 -12.76 2.62 5.82
N ALA A 144 -11.85 3.62 5.74
CA ALA A 144 -11.50 4.25 4.47
C ALA A 144 -10.84 3.27 3.50
N LEU A 145 -9.93 2.41 3.98
CA LEU A 145 -9.31 1.37 3.16
C LEU A 145 -10.31 0.32 2.69
N ALA A 146 -11.31 -0.02 3.51
CA ALA A 146 -12.36 -0.95 3.11
C ALA A 146 -13.07 -0.46 1.84
N ALA A 147 -13.31 0.85 1.70
CA ALA A 147 -13.91 1.43 0.50
C ALA A 147 -13.05 1.26 -0.77
N LEU A 148 -11.73 1.15 -0.64
CA LEU A 148 -10.82 0.90 -1.77
C LEU A 148 -10.80 -0.56 -2.21
N ARG A 149 -11.12 -1.49 -1.30
CA ARG A 149 -11.02 -2.94 -1.51
C ARG A 149 -12.27 -3.56 -2.15
N VAL A 150 -13.34 -2.79 -2.35
CA VAL A 150 -14.66 -3.20 -2.89
C VAL A 150 -14.72 -3.02 -4.40
#